data_AF-A0AAE4TQJ9-F1
#
_entry.id   AF-A0AAE4TQJ9-F1
#
_cell.length_a   1.000
_cell.length_b   1.000
_cell.length_c   1.000
_cell.angle_alpha   90.00
_cell.angle_beta   90.00
_cell.angle_gamma   90.00
#
_symmetry.space_group_name_H-M   'P 1'
#
loop_
_entity.id
_entity.type
_entity.pdbx_description
1 polymer ?
#
loop_
_entity_poly.entity_id
_entity_poly.type
_entity_poly.pdbx_seq_one_letter_code
_entity_poly.pdbx_strand_id
1 'polypeptide(L)' 'MKLNDPLVESFEFRGEIYPIDLSFNKVLDVFDVIDDDFLNEAEKCFLCLDILLDRTDLPFTYAVDLWIYIK' A
#
# COMPACT_ATOMS: atom_id res chain seq x y z
N MET A 1 18.94 -5.38 0.39
CA MET A 1 18.13 -5.55 -0.83
C MET A 1 19.06 -5.78 -2.01
N LYS A 2 18.89 -6.87 -2.77
CA LYS A 2 19.59 -7.07 -4.05
C LYS A 2 18.75 -6.38 -5.12
N LEU A 3 19.35 -5.46 -5.89
CA LEU A 3 18.71 -4.68 -6.95
C LEU A 3 18.19 -5.50 -8.16
N ASN A 4 18.28 -6.83 -8.12
CA ASN A 4 18.06 -7.70 -9.28
C ASN A 4 16.86 -8.65 -9.16
N ASP A 5 16.10 -8.60 -8.06
CA ASP A 5 14.82 -9.30 -8.03
C ASP A 5 13.81 -8.49 -8.86
N PRO A 6 13.04 -9.13 -9.77
CA PRO A 6 11.98 -8.45 -10.50
C PRO A 6 11.07 -7.76 -9.49
N LEU A 7 10.77 -6.48 -9.71
CA LEU A 7 9.82 -5.76 -8.87
C LEU A 7 8.53 -6.58 -8.79
N VAL A 8 8.00 -6.76 -7.59
CA VAL A 8 6.64 -7.29 -7.44
C VAL A 8 5.70 -6.24 -8.01
N GLU A 9 5.16 -6.49 -9.20
CA GLU A 9 4.25 -5.56 -9.90
C GLU A 9 2.77 -5.83 -9.56
N SER A 10 2.47 -6.98 -8.96
CA SER A 10 1.14 -7.32 -8.48
C SER A 10 1.16 -8.41 -7.41
N PHE A 11 0.05 -8.54 -6.68
CA PHE A 11 -0.18 -9.61 -5.72
C PHE A 11 -1.63 -10.09 -5.76
N GLU A 12 -1.87 -11.33 -5.37
CA GLU A 12 -3.22 -11.88 -5.21
C GLU A 12 -3.69 -11.70 -3.76
N PHE A 13 -4.91 -11.21 -3.58
CA PHE A 13 -5.60 -11.14 -2.30
C PHE A 13 -7.07 -11.47 -2.48
N ARG A 14 -7.56 -12.49 -1.75
CA ARG A 14 -8.95 -12.98 -1.82
C ARG A 14 -9.43 -13.36 -3.24
N GLY A 15 -8.51 -13.85 -4.09
CA GLY A 15 -8.81 -14.23 -5.47
C GLY A 15 -8.80 -13.06 -6.46
N GLU A 16 -8.53 -11.85 -6.00
CA GLU A 16 -8.38 -10.65 -6.84
C GLU A 16 -6.89 -10.30 -6.98
N ILE A 17 -6.48 -9.92 -8.19
CA ILE A 17 -5.11 -9.48 -8.47
C ILE A 17 -5.04 -7.96 -8.35
N TYR A 18 -4.18 -7.48 -7.46
CA TYR A 18 -3.93 -6.07 -7.24
C TYR A 18 -2.60 -5.68 -7.89
N PRO A 19 -2.58 -4.72 -8.83
CA PRO A 19 -1.34 -4.08 -9.23
C PRO A 19 -0.78 -3.30 -8.03
N ILE A 20 0.54 -3.31 -7.88
CA ILE A 20 1.22 -2.54 -6.84
C ILE A 20 2.38 -1.76 -7.44
N ASP A 21 2.40 -0.46 -7.17
CA ASP A 21 3.48 0.44 -7.57
C ASP A 21 4.47 0.60 -6.42
N LEU A 22 5.56 -0.17 -6.50
CA LEU A 22 6.69 -0.09 -5.57
C LEU A 22 7.82 0.79 -6.13
N SER A 23 7.51 1.73 -7.03
CA SER A 23 8.49 2.71 -7.47
C SER A 23 9.01 3.52 -6.28
N PHE A 24 10.29 3.90 -6.36
CA PHE A 24 10.98 4.54 -5.24
C PHE A 24 10.24 5.78 -4.71
N ASN A 25 9.67 6.61 -5.59
CA ASN A 25 8.93 7.80 -5.19
C ASN A 25 7.67 7.45 -4.38
N LYS A 26 6.88 6.47 -4.85
CA LYS A 26 5.67 6.01 -4.14
C LYS A 26 6.01 5.43 -2.77
N VAL A 27 7.11 4.69 -2.68
CA VAL A 27 7.57 4.14 -1.39
C VAL A 27 8.00 5.25 -0.43
N LEU A 28 8.64 6.32 -0.91
CA LEU A 28 8.93 7.50 -0.09
C LEU A 28 7.64 8.18 0.39
N ASP A 29 6.67 8.37 -0.49
CA ASP A 29 5.38 8.97 -0.11
C ASP A 29 4.67 8.14 0.99
N VAL A 30 4.76 6.80 0.93
CA VAL A 30 4.25 5.91 1.99
C VAL A 30 4.98 6.11 3.31
N PHE A 31 6.31 6.25 3.30
CA PHE A 31 7.07 6.50 4.52
C PHE A 31 6.70 7.85 5.14
N ASP A 32 6.53 8.89 4.32
CA ASP A 32 6.10 10.21 4.80
C ASP A 32 4.71 10.13 5.47
N VAL A 33 3.78 9.33 4.92
CA VAL A 33 2.46 9.09 5.53
C VAL A 33 2.57 8.30 6.84
N ILE A 34 3.42 7.28 6.92
CA ILE A 34 3.60 6.47 8.12
C ILE A 34 4.17 7.30 9.27
N ASP A 35 5.09 8.22 8.97
CA ASP A 35 5.75 9.09 9.96
C ASP A 35 4.91 10.34 10.32
N ASP A 36 3.77 10.57 9.67
CA ASP A 36 2.91 11.71 9.96
C ASP A 36 2.12 11.52 11.27
N ASP A 37 2.49 12.28 12.31
CA ASP A 37 1.84 12.26 13.63
C ASP A 37 0.42 12.87 13.64
N PHE A 38 0.01 13.59 12.59
CA PHE A 38 -1.34 14.16 12.48
C PHE A 38 -2.37 13.15 11.97
N LEU A 39 -1.92 12.06 11.34
CA LEU A 39 -2.77 11.00 10.83
C LEU A 39 -2.94 9.89 11.85
N ASN A 40 -4.18 9.42 12.01
CA ASN A 40 -4.42 8.19 12.77
C ASN A 40 -4.10 6.95 11.92
N GLU A 41 -3.97 5.79 12.58
CA GLU A 41 -3.61 4.53 11.92
C GLU A 41 -4.55 4.13 10.76
N ALA A 42 -5.84 4.46 10.84
CA ALA A 42 -6.77 4.19 9.76
C ALA A 42 -6.53 5.12 8.56
N GLU A 43 -6.33 6.41 8.81
CA GLU A 43 -5.99 7.38 7.76
C GLU A 43 -4.69 6.99 7.05
N LYS A 44 -3.66 6.61 7.82
CA LYS A 44 -2.39 6.09 7.28
C LYS A 44 -2.61 4.87 6.40
N CYS A 45 -3.38 3.90 6.88
CA CYS A 45 -3.74 2.70 6.12
C CYS A 45 -4.36 3.04 4.76
N PHE A 46 -5.37 3.93 4.72
CA PHE A 46 -6.02 4.29 3.46
C PHE A 46 -5.08 5.03 2.51
N LEU A 47 -4.34 6.00 3.00
CA LEU A 47 -3.43 6.79 2.18
C LEU A 47 -2.30 5.92 1.60
N CYS A 48 -1.74 5.01 2.39
CA CYS A 48 -0.71 4.09 1.90
C CYS A 48 -1.24 3.16 0.79
N LEU A 49 -2.46 2.63 0.97
CA LEU A 49 -3.10 1.80 -0.05
C LEU A 49 -3.43 2.59 -1.32
N ASP A 50 -3.88 3.84 -1.18
CA ASP A 50 -4.12 4.72 -2.33
C ASP A 50 -2.82 4.98 -3.11
N ILE A 51 -1.73 5.32 -2.39
CA ILE A 51 -0.42 5.56 -3.00
C ILE A 51 0.09 4.32 -3.76
N LEU A 52 0.02 3.14 -3.13
CA LEU A 52 0.59 1.89 -3.65
C LEU A 52 -0.27 1.21 -4.70
N LEU A 53 -1.60 1.32 -4.62
CA LEU A 53 -2.54 0.57 -5.46
C LEU A 53 -3.30 1.46 -6.44
N ASP A 54 -3.16 2.78 -6.33
CA ASP A 54 -3.90 3.79 -7.12
C ASP A 54 -5.42 3.56 -7.02
N ARG A 55 -5.89 3.24 -5.81
CA ARG A 55 -7.27 2.81 -5.50
C ARG A 55 -7.82 3.50 -4.26
N THR A 56 -8.97 4.15 -4.42
CA THR A 56 -9.71 4.82 -3.34
C THR A 56 -11.05 4.16 -3.02
N ASP A 57 -11.43 3.10 -3.75
CA ASP A 57 -12.76 2.48 -3.73
C ASP A 57 -12.89 1.30 -2.75
N LEU A 58 -11.96 1.14 -1.80
CA LEU A 58 -11.93 0.02 -0.87
C LEU A 58 -12.80 0.27 0.38
N PRO A 59 -13.73 -0.64 0.73
CA PRO A 59 -14.43 -0.58 2.01
C PRO A 59 -13.45 -0.66 3.20
N PHE A 60 -13.75 0.05 4.29
CA PHE A 60 -12.84 0.17 5.45
C PHE A 60 -12.27 -1.16 5.96
N THR A 61 -13.14 -2.15 6.22
CA THR A 61 -12.69 -3.45 6.72
C THR A 61 -11.79 -4.17 5.73
N TYR A 62 -12.07 -4.01 4.43
CA TYR A 62 -11.28 -4.60 3.37
C TYR A 62 -9.91 -3.93 3.24
N ALA A 63 -9.87 -2.60 3.33
CA ALA A 63 -8.63 -1.83 3.31
C ALA A 63 -7.71 -2.24 4.47
N VAL A 64 -8.24 -2.36 5.68
CA VAL A 64 -7.43 -2.79 6.84
C VAL A 64 -6.87 -4.20 6.64
N ASP A 65 -7.68 -5.16 6.19
CA ASP A 65 -7.22 -6.52 5.92
C ASP A 65 -6.13 -6.55 4.83
N LEU A 66 -6.30 -5.75 3.78
CA LEU A 66 -5.36 -5.61 2.68
C LEU A 66 -4.03 -4.99 3.15
N TRP A 67 -4.10 -3.96 3.99
CA TRP A 67 -2.93 -3.33 4.59
C TRP A 67 -2.13 -4.31 5.45
N ILE A 68 -2.81 -5.10 6.28
CA ILE A 68 -2.16 -6.14 7.10
C ILE A 68 -1.46 -7.19 6.24
N TYR A 69 -2.01 -7.50 5.06
CA TYR A 69 -1.42 -8.49 4.15
C TYR A 69 -0.12 -8.00 3.49
N ILE A 70 -0.03 -6.69 3.20
CA ILE A 70 1.13 -6.11 2.50
C ILE A 70 2.19 -5.48 3.43
N LYS A 71 1.82 -5.15 4.67
CA LYS A 71 2.70 -4.51 5.68
C LYS A 71 3.81 -5.43 6.17
#